data_AF-A0A523EH50-F1
#
_entry.id   AF-A0A523EH50-F1
#
_cell.length_a   1.000
_cell.length_b   1.000
_cell.length_c   1.000
_cell.angle_alpha   90.00
_cell.angle_beta   90.00
_cell.angle_gamma   90.00
#
_symmetry.space_group_name_H-M   'P 1'
#
loop_
_entity.id
_entity.type
_entity.pdbx_description
1 polymer ?
#
loop_
_entity_poly.entity_id
_entity_poly.type
_entity_poly.pdbx_seq_one_letter_code
_entity_poly.pdbx_strand_id
1 'polypeptide(L)'
;MVIMRRLAWTSTRSFKRGRPTWKAVFVMTWIYPSTTRCWTKTMDDELKHKLRYIRFNGLFGNWDRWLEVARKGNFSHTRLLKYVIEEEHKLKKENSRKMRLKRAKIPEMLVMETFPFRRQPKLSRKKVLAIYDAFDYMSKHQNVIWIGPTGTGKTDLATAFLIQAIEHGYNGRFIPFPELVETLYKSVAD
;
A
#
# COMPACT_ATOMS: atom_id res chain seq x y z
N MET A 1 -18.60 35.06 -21.31
CA MET A 1 -19.95 35.66 -21.45
C MET A 1 -20.19 36.53 -20.22
N VAL A 2 -20.03 37.84 -20.37
CA VAL A 2 -20.14 38.83 -19.28
C VAL A 2 -21.63 39.04 -19.01
N ILE A 3 -22.12 38.59 -17.85
CA ILE A 3 -23.49 38.85 -17.42
C ILE A 3 -23.47 40.09 -16.53
N MET A 4 -23.91 41.22 -17.08
CA MET A 4 -24.17 42.45 -16.35
C MET A 4 -25.58 42.36 -15.75
N ARG A 5 -25.71 42.35 -14.42
CA ARG A 5 -27.03 42.47 -13.76
C ARG A 5 -27.03 43.59 -12.73
N ARG A 6 -27.93 44.55 -12.98
CA ARG A 6 -28.63 45.51 -12.10
C ARG A 6 -27.78 46.32 -11.12
N LEU A 7 -27.55 47.58 -11.50
CA LEU A 7 -27.14 48.68 -10.61
C LEU A 7 -28.21 48.90 -9.53
N ALA A 8 -27.83 48.78 -8.26
CA ALA A 8 -28.67 49.20 -7.14
C ALA A 8 -28.24 50.61 -6.70
N TRP A 9 -29.17 51.55 -6.77
CA TRP A 9 -29.00 52.93 -6.30
C TRP A 9 -29.31 52.99 -4.81
N THR A 10 -28.37 53.43 -3.98
CA THR A 10 -28.64 53.75 -2.57
C THR A 10 -28.19 55.17 -2.29
N SER A 11 -29.15 56.05 -1.96
CA SER A 11 -28.85 57.42 -1.55
C SER A 11 -28.72 57.48 -0.02
N THR A 12 -27.56 57.87 0.49
CA THR A 12 -27.40 58.19 1.92
C THR A 12 -27.42 59.70 2.11
N ARG A 13 -28.36 60.19 2.92
CA ARG A 13 -28.56 61.61 3.23
C ARG A 13 -27.61 61.97 4.38
N SER A 14 -26.63 62.84 4.13
CA SER A 14 -25.80 63.43 5.19
C SER A 14 -26.05 64.94 5.26
N PHE A 15 -26.36 65.43 6.47
CA PHE A 15 -26.74 66.80 6.73
C PHE A 15 -25.65 67.49 7.56
N LYS A 16 -24.92 68.43 6.95
CA LYS A 16 -24.17 69.46 7.68
C LYS A 16 -24.27 70.79 6.95
N ARG A 17 -24.89 71.76 7.64
CA ARG A 17 -24.89 73.22 7.41
C ARG A 17 -25.02 73.68 5.95
N GLY A 18 -26.27 73.94 5.55
CA GLY A 18 -26.60 75.22 4.90
C GLY A 18 -26.65 75.32 3.38
N ARG A 19 -26.23 74.34 2.58
CA ARG A 19 -26.57 74.26 1.13
C ARG A 19 -26.60 72.80 0.64
N PRO A 20 -27.60 72.37 -0.15
CA PRO A 20 -27.63 71.03 -0.72
C PRO A 20 -26.69 70.95 -1.93
N THR A 21 -25.54 70.30 -1.78
CA THR A 21 -24.64 69.98 -2.90
C THR A 21 -24.67 68.49 -3.16
N TRP A 22 -25.05 68.08 -4.37
CA TRP A 22 -24.95 66.70 -4.83
C TRP A 22 -23.48 66.34 -5.05
N LYS A 23 -22.91 65.47 -4.21
CA LYS A 23 -21.61 64.85 -4.49
C LYS A 23 -21.86 63.42 -4.97
N ALA A 24 -21.63 63.20 -6.26
CA ALA A 24 -21.50 61.85 -6.80
C ALA A 24 -20.14 61.30 -6.34
N VAL A 25 -20.13 60.46 -5.31
CA VAL A 25 -18.93 59.72 -4.93
C VAL A 25 -19.01 58.37 -5.62
N PHE A 26 -18.19 58.19 -6.66
CA PHE A 26 -18.06 56.94 -7.38
C PHE A 26 -17.11 56.03 -6.60
N VAL A 27 -17.63 55.29 -5.62
CA VAL A 27 -16.87 54.21 -4.99
C VAL A 27 -16.98 53.00 -5.90
N MET A 28 -15.97 52.80 -6.74
CA MET A 28 -15.83 51.61 -7.57
C MET A 28 -15.36 50.44 -6.68
N THR A 29 -16.25 49.96 -5.81
CA THR A 29 -15.98 48.73 -5.06
C THR A 29 -16.03 47.58 -6.06
N TRP A 30 -14.86 47.11 -6.47
CA TRP A 30 -14.74 45.84 -7.19
C TRP A 30 -15.22 44.72 -6.27
N ILE A 31 -16.51 44.40 -6.31
CA ILE A 31 -17.00 43.12 -5.87
C ILE A 31 -16.60 42.14 -6.98
N TYR A 32 -15.37 41.66 -6.91
CA TYR A 32 -15.03 40.40 -7.57
C TYR A 32 -16.05 39.38 -7.06
N PRO A 33 -16.72 38.61 -7.93
CA PRO A 33 -17.34 37.39 -7.45
C PRO A 33 -16.20 36.58 -6.84
N SER A 34 -16.20 36.48 -5.51
CA SER A 34 -15.45 35.46 -4.80
C SER A 34 -16.10 34.13 -5.15
N THR A 35 -15.88 33.70 -6.39
CA THR A 35 -15.72 32.29 -6.73
C THR A 35 -14.47 31.79 -6.01
N THR A 36 -14.51 31.77 -4.68
CA THR A 36 -13.97 30.67 -3.91
C THR A 36 -14.88 29.47 -4.19
N ARG A 37 -14.88 29.05 -5.47
CA ARG A 37 -14.98 27.64 -5.78
C ARG A 37 -13.74 27.08 -5.09
N CYS A 38 -13.90 26.58 -3.87
CA CYS A 38 -12.91 25.70 -3.29
C CYS A 38 -12.74 24.57 -4.30
N TRP A 39 -11.74 24.70 -5.17
CA TRP A 39 -11.25 23.60 -5.97
C TRP A 39 -10.62 22.65 -4.97
N THR A 40 -11.43 21.79 -4.34
CA THR A 40 -10.94 20.45 -4.06
C THR A 40 -10.64 19.89 -5.45
N LYS A 41 -9.40 20.05 -5.92
CA LYS A 41 -8.96 19.46 -7.19
C LYS A 41 -9.14 17.95 -7.03
N THR A 42 -10.28 17.47 -7.52
CA THR A 42 -10.47 16.06 -7.85
C THR A 42 -9.30 15.68 -8.75
N MET A 43 -8.69 14.51 -8.50
CA MET A 43 -7.53 14.05 -9.28
C MET A 43 -7.77 14.21 -10.78
N ASP A 44 -6.82 14.87 -11.44
CA ASP A 44 -6.79 15.01 -12.89
C ASP A 44 -6.72 13.64 -13.58
N ASP A 45 -7.46 13.45 -14.67
CA ASP A 45 -7.59 12.15 -15.33
C ASP A 45 -6.30 11.71 -16.04
N GLU A 46 -5.51 12.67 -16.54
CA GLU A 46 -4.18 12.40 -17.07
C GLU A 46 -3.23 11.90 -15.98
N LEU A 47 -3.26 12.54 -14.80
CA LEU A 47 -2.50 12.10 -13.63
C LEU A 47 -2.92 10.69 -13.18
N LYS A 48 -4.21 10.37 -13.18
CA LYS A 48 -4.69 9.00 -12.87
C LYS A 48 -4.11 7.96 -13.83
N HIS A 49 -4.08 8.27 -15.13
CA HIS A 49 -3.53 7.36 -16.14
C HIS A 49 -2.02 7.14 -15.91
N LYS A 50 -1.26 8.21 -15.65
CA LYS A 50 0.18 8.15 -15.34
C LYS A 50 0.46 7.32 -14.08
N LEU A 51 -0.33 7.50 -13.02
CA LEU A 51 -0.17 6.73 -11.78
C LEU A 51 -0.46 5.23 -11.96
N ARG A 52 -1.46 4.88 -12.78
CA ARG A 52 -1.73 3.47 -13.14
C ARG A 52 -0.58 2.86 -13.95
N TYR A 53 -0.03 3.60 -14.91
CA TYR A 53 1.12 3.14 -15.71
C TYR A 53 2.35 2.84 -14.84
N ILE A 54 2.69 3.74 -13.91
CA ILE A 54 3.82 3.59 -12.97
C ILE A 54 3.49 2.60 -11.82
N ARG A 55 2.25 2.09 -11.78
CA ARG A 55 1.73 1.18 -10.74
C ARG A 55 1.84 1.77 -9.33
N PHE A 56 1.56 3.06 -9.17
CA PHE A 56 1.44 3.72 -7.88
C PHE A 56 0.02 3.55 -7.34
N ASN A 57 -0.33 2.28 -7.07
CA ASN A 57 -1.70 1.90 -6.76
C ASN A 57 -2.13 2.36 -5.36
N GLY A 58 -1.19 2.41 -4.40
CA GLY A 58 -1.46 2.90 -3.05
C GLY A 58 -1.71 4.40 -3.02
N LEU A 59 -0.94 5.17 -3.80
CA LEU A 59 -1.17 6.60 -4.00
C LEU A 59 -2.48 6.87 -4.74
N PHE A 60 -2.76 6.13 -5.82
CA PHE A 60 -3.99 6.27 -6.60
C PHE A 60 -5.25 5.97 -5.76
N GLY A 61 -5.24 4.89 -4.97
CA GLY A 61 -6.39 4.48 -4.17
C GLY A 61 -6.64 5.33 -2.92
N ASN A 62 -5.65 6.10 -2.46
CA ASN A 62 -5.73 6.88 -1.22
C ASN A 62 -5.38 8.36 -1.41
N TRP A 63 -5.58 8.91 -2.60
CA TRP A 63 -5.12 10.25 -2.95
C TRP A 63 -5.55 11.35 -1.96
N ASP A 64 -6.83 11.39 -1.62
CA ASP A 64 -7.37 12.42 -0.72
C ASP A 64 -6.76 12.32 0.69
N ARG A 65 -6.52 11.08 1.15
CA ARG A 65 -5.82 10.83 2.41
C ARG A 65 -4.39 11.39 2.37
N TRP A 66 -3.66 11.24 1.25
CA TRP A 66 -2.32 11.82 1.12
C TRP A 66 -2.35 13.35 1.14
N LEU A 67 -3.34 13.96 0.51
CA LEU A 67 -3.54 15.41 0.55
C LEU A 67 -3.86 15.90 1.97
N GLU A 68 -4.66 15.16 2.73
CA GLU A 68 -4.90 15.48 4.14
C GLU A 68 -3.63 15.39 4.99
N VAL A 69 -2.84 14.34 4.81
CA VAL A 69 -1.56 14.19 5.53
C VAL A 69 -0.61 15.33 5.17
N ALA A 70 -0.54 15.71 3.90
CA ALA A 70 0.26 16.84 3.44
C ALA A 70 -0.21 18.18 4.03
N ARG A 71 -1.52 18.37 4.20
CA ARG A 71 -2.10 19.60 4.79
C ARG A 71 -1.92 19.67 6.30
N LYS A 72 -2.08 18.54 7.01
CA LYS A 72 -2.02 18.46 8.47
C LYS A 72 -0.57 18.45 8.99
N GLY A 73 0.35 17.87 8.23
CA GLY A 73 1.76 17.85 8.61
C GLY A 73 2.51 19.05 8.04
N ASN A 74 3.34 19.68 8.88
CA ASN A 74 4.33 20.68 8.46
C ASN A 74 5.48 19.99 7.68
N PHE A 75 5.15 19.41 6.52
CA PHE A 75 6.12 18.73 5.66
C PHE A 75 6.82 19.74 4.76
N SER A 76 8.16 19.66 4.69
CA SER A 76 8.85 20.20 3.53
C SER A 76 8.49 19.38 2.28
N HIS A 77 8.52 19.98 1.10
CA HIS A 77 8.22 19.30 -0.18
C HIS A 77 8.98 17.98 -0.33
N THR A 78 10.28 17.98 0.01
CA THR A 78 11.13 16.79 -0.02
C THR A 78 10.68 15.71 0.96
N ARG A 79 10.26 16.10 2.18
CA ARG A 79 9.82 15.15 3.21
C ARG A 79 8.50 14.49 2.84
N LEU A 80 7.57 15.26 2.25
CA LEU A 80 6.32 14.71 1.74
C LEU A 80 6.58 13.66 0.66
N LEU A 81 7.42 13.98 -0.33
CA LEU A 81 7.70 13.06 -1.43
C LEU A 81 8.36 11.76 -0.93
N LYS A 82 9.35 11.87 -0.03
CA LYS A 82 9.98 10.70 0.60
C LYS A 82 8.96 9.83 1.33
N TYR A 83 8.05 10.46 2.08
CA TYR A 83 7.00 9.75 2.82
C TYR A 83 6.04 9.00 1.90
N VAL A 84 5.57 9.63 0.82
CA VAL A 84 4.68 8.97 -0.15
C VAL A 84 5.36 7.78 -0.82
N ILE A 85 6.63 7.93 -1.23
CA ILE A 85 7.40 6.86 -1.86
C ILE A 85 7.61 5.68 -0.91
N GLU A 86 7.96 5.96 0.34
CA GLU A 86 8.20 4.92 1.36
C GLU A 86 6.93 4.11 1.62
N GLU A 87 5.78 4.76 1.72
CA GLU A 87 4.51 4.09 1.96
C GLU A 87 4.03 3.27 0.75
N GLU A 88 4.22 3.78 -0.46
CA GLU A 88 3.97 2.99 -1.68
C GLU A 88 4.90 1.77 -1.75
N HIS A 89 6.17 1.94 -1.39
CA HIS A 89 7.14 0.85 -1.34
C HIS A 89 6.72 -0.24 -0.35
N LYS A 90 6.27 0.14 0.86
CA LYS A 90 5.72 -0.81 1.86
C LYS A 90 4.50 -1.56 1.32
N LEU A 91 3.55 -0.86 0.70
CA LEU A 91 2.35 -1.48 0.11
C LEU A 91 2.71 -2.47 -1.00
N LYS A 92 3.67 -2.12 -1.87
CA LYS A 92 4.15 -3.03 -2.92
C LYS A 92 4.83 -4.27 -2.32
N LYS A 93 5.67 -4.10 -1.29
CA LYS A 93 6.33 -5.22 -0.60
C LYS A 93 5.31 -6.17 0.03
N GLU A 94 4.31 -5.62 0.72
CA GLU A 94 3.20 -6.38 1.32
C GLU A 94 2.39 -7.14 0.28
N ASN A 95 2.00 -6.48 -0.81
CA ASN A 95 1.23 -7.11 -1.89
C ASN A 95 2.03 -8.22 -2.60
N SER A 96 3.32 -8.00 -2.82
CA SER A 96 4.22 -9.01 -3.38
C SER A 96 4.31 -10.24 -2.47
N ARG A 97 4.44 -10.02 -1.15
CA ARG A 97 4.44 -11.08 -0.13
C ARG A 97 3.13 -11.88 -0.12
N LYS A 98 1.98 -11.19 -0.03
CA LYS A 98 0.64 -11.83 -0.08
C LYS A 98 0.44 -12.65 -1.35
N MET A 99 0.90 -12.11 -2.48
CA MET A 99 0.80 -12.79 -3.78
C MET A 99 1.68 -14.06 -3.81
N ARG A 100 2.90 -14.01 -3.28
CA ARG A 100 3.77 -15.19 -3.15
C ARG A 100 3.15 -16.26 -2.24
N LEU A 101 2.65 -15.87 -1.07
CA LEU A 101 1.91 -16.77 -0.16
C LEU A 101 0.72 -17.44 -0.85
N LYS A 102 -0.10 -16.67 -1.58
CA LYS A 102 -1.24 -17.20 -2.32
C LYS A 102 -0.81 -18.19 -3.42
N ARG A 103 0.27 -17.88 -4.14
CA ARG A 103 0.81 -18.76 -5.20
C ARG A 103 1.45 -20.03 -4.66
N ALA A 104 1.88 -20.02 -3.39
CA ALA A 104 2.52 -21.16 -2.79
C ALA A 104 1.58 -22.35 -2.53
N LYS A 105 0.25 -22.16 -2.58
CA LYS A 105 -0.76 -23.22 -2.39
C LYS A 105 -0.56 -24.04 -1.10
N ILE A 106 -0.18 -23.35 -0.02
CA ILE A 106 0.04 -23.98 1.29
C ILE A 106 -1.33 -24.36 1.88
N PRO A 107 -1.55 -25.62 2.27
CA PRO A 107 -2.84 -26.07 2.79
C PRO A 107 -3.17 -25.46 4.16
N GLU A 108 -2.18 -25.41 5.06
CA GLU A 108 -2.33 -24.83 6.39
C GLU A 108 -1.11 -23.96 6.71
N MET A 109 -1.33 -22.72 7.17
CA MET A 109 -0.24 -21.78 7.46
C MET A 109 0.38 -22.07 8.84
N LEU A 110 1.24 -23.09 8.89
CA LEU A 110 1.94 -23.49 10.11
C LEU A 110 3.29 -22.78 10.22
N VAL A 111 3.46 -21.98 11.26
CA VAL A 111 4.69 -21.24 11.55
C VAL A 111 5.60 -22.03 12.50
N MET A 112 6.90 -21.75 12.46
CA MET A 112 7.89 -22.48 13.29
C MET A 112 7.60 -22.34 14.79
N GLU A 113 7.10 -21.18 15.21
CA GLU A 113 6.80 -20.85 16.61
C GLU A 113 5.71 -21.75 17.22
N THR A 114 4.75 -22.20 16.40
CA THR A 114 3.64 -23.05 16.86
C THR A 114 3.97 -24.54 16.78
N PHE A 115 5.15 -24.91 16.27
CA PHE A 115 5.52 -26.31 16.11
C PHE A 115 5.71 -27.02 17.47
N PRO A 116 5.01 -28.14 17.73
CA PRO A 116 5.00 -28.78 19.04
C PRO A 116 6.24 -29.65 19.28
N PHE A 117 7.43 -29.04 19.43
CA PHE A 117 8.69 -29.75 19.70
C PHE A 117 8.62 -30.71 20.90
N ARG A 118 7.77 -30.42 21.90
CA ARG A 118 7.54 -31.29 23.06
C ARG A 118 6.99 -32.68 22.67
N ARG A 119 6.24 -32.78 21.58
CA ARG A 119 5.69 -34.06 21.07
C ARG A 119 6.74 -34.86 20.29
N GLN A 120 7.91 -34.29 20.01
CA GLN A 120 8.97 -34.89 19.20
C GLN A 120 10.31 -34.89 19.95
N PRO A 121 10.47 -35.67 21.04
CA PRO A 121 11.68 -35.63 21.88
C PRO A 121 12.96 -36.07 21.15
N LYS A 122 12.84 -36.88 20.09
CA LYS A 122 13.98 -37.31 19.25
C LYS A 122 14.45 -36.21 18.27
N LEU A 123 13.64 -35.18 18.02
CA LEU A 123 14.00 -34.08 17.13
C LEU A 123 14.81 -33.04 17.91
N SER A 124 16.04 -32.80 17.47
CA SER A 124 16.88 -31.76 18.08
C SER A 124 16.35 -30.36 17.74
N ARG A 125 15.57 -29.78 18.65
CA ARG A 125 15.04 -28.40 18.53
C ARG A 125 16.14 -27.38 18.24
N LYS A 126 17.29 -27.49 18.92
CA LYS A 126 18.42 -26.58 18.75
C LYS A 126 18.96 -26.58 17.32
N LYS A 127 19.09 -27.75 16.69
CA LYS A 127 19.60 -27.85 15.31
C LYS A 127 18.60 -27.29 14.30
N VAL A 128 17.32 -27.60 14.45
CA VAL A 128 16.26 -27.11 13.55
C VAL A 128 16.19 -25.58 13.60
N LEU A 129 16.14 -25.01 14.81
CA LEU A 129 16.10 -23.56 14.98
C LEU A 129 17.38 -22.90 14.49
N ALA A 130 18.56 -23.48 14.68
CA ALA A 130 19.80 -22.91 14.15
C ALA A 130 19.77 -22.77 12.62
N ILE A 131 19.27 -23.77 11.89
CA ILE A 131 19.14 -23.70 10.41
C ILE A 131 18.06 -22.69 10.00
N TYR A 132 16.93 -22.69 10.72
CA TYR A 132 15.81 -21.78 10.47
C TYR A 132 16.23 -20.32 10.70
N ASP A 133 16.76 -20.00 11.87
CA ASP A 133 17.13 -18.63 12.28
C ASP A 133 18.28 -18.07 11.46
N ALA A 134 19.29 -18.91 11.12
CA ALA A 134 20.39 -18.50 10.25
C ALA A 134 19.97 -18.35 8.78
N PHE A 135 18.80 -18.88 8.40
CA PHE A 135 18.31 -18.91 7.02
C PHE A 135 19.29 -19.58 6.03
N ASP A 136 20.11 -20.50 6.56
CA ASP A 136 21.24 -21.12 5.87
C ASP A 136 20.80 -21.98 4.68
N TYR A 137 19.62 -22.59 4.77
CA TYR A 137 19.08 -23.45 3.71
C TYR A 137 18.85 -22.70 2.40
N MET A 138 18.50 -21.41 2.48
CA MET A 138 18.32 -20.57 1.30
C MET A 138 19.62 -19.87 0.90
N SER A 139 20.35 -19.30 1.84
CA SER A 139 21.57 -18.53 1.56
C SER A 139 22.71 -19.41 1.01
N LYS A 140 22.81 -20.65 1.47
CA LYS A 140 23.82 -21.64 1.04
C LYS A 140 23.27 -22.66 0.04
N HIS A 141 22.04 -22.48 -0.45
CA HIS A 141 21.38 -23.41 -1.38
C HIS A 141 21.38 -24.87 -0.89
N GLN A 142 21.11 -25.09 0.39
CA GLN A 142 21.11 -26.43 0.98
C GLN A 142 19.71 -27.06 0.95
N ASN A 143 19.65 -28.31 0.49
CA ASN A 143 18.42 -29.08 0.48
C ASN A 143 18.11 -29.61 1.88
N VAL A 144 16.91 -29.36 2.38
CA VAL A 144 16.43 -29.87 3.68
C VAL A 144 15.44 -31.00 3.44
N ILE A 145 15.74 -32.19 3.97
CA ILE A 145 14.93 -33.40 3.79
C ILE A 145 14.50 -33.93 5.17
N TRP A 146 13.20 -34.16 5.34
CA TRP A 146 12.63 -34.62 6.61
C TRP A 146 12.28 -36.11 6.59
N ILE A 147 13.06 -36.95 7.30
CA ILE A 147 12.91 -38.42 7.33
C ILE A 147 12.42 -38.90 8.71
N GLY A 148 11.62 -39.98 8.77
CA GLY A 148 10.87 -40.38 9.97
C GLY A 148 9.44 -40.89 9.69
N PRO A 149 8.72 -41.37 10.71
CA PRO A 149 7.39 -41.96 10.56
C PRO A 149 6.31 -40.92 10.23
N THR A 150 5.15 -41.39 9.77
CA THR A 150 3.98 -40.56 9.49
C THR A 150 3.45 -39.90 10.77
N GLY A 151 2.80 -38.74 10.65
CA GLY A 151 2.22 -38.03 11.80
C GLY A 151 3.21 -37.30 12.72
N THR A 152 4.48 -37.18 12.34
CA THR A 152 5.53 -36.50 13.15
C THR A 152 5.67 -34.99 12.89
N GLY A 153 4.82 -34.39 12.05
CA GLY A 153 4.86 -32.96 11.75
C GLY A 153 5.90 -32.54 10.70
N LYS A 154 6.32 -33.45 9.82
CA LYS A 154 7.27 -33.14 8.73
C LYS A 154 6.72 -32.11 7.75
N THR A 155 5.45 -32.26 7.39
CA THR A 155 4.74 -31.35 6.51
C THR A 155 4.65 -29.97 7.14
N ASP A 156 4.43 -29.91 8.46
CA ASP A 156 4.39 -28.68 9.24
C ASP A 156 5.75 -27.97 9.23
N LEU A 157 6.83 -28.72 9.46
CA LEU A 157 8.20 -28.19 9.37
C LEU A 157 8.51 -27.68 7.97
N ALA A 158 8.24 -28.47 6.92
CA ALA A 158 8.46 -28.06 5.54
C ALA A 158 7.68 -26.78 5.21
N THR A 159 6.44 -26.67 5.71
CA THR A 159 5.58 -25.50 5.54
C THR A 159 6.13 -24.28 6.27
N ALA A 160 6.60 -24.44 7.51
CA ALA A 160 7.19 -23.35 8.27
C ALA A 160 8.44 -22.77 7.58
N PHE A 161 9.31 -23.63 7.05
CA PHE A 161 10.48 -23.23 6.25
C PHE A 161 10.08 -22.54 4.94
N LEU A 162 9.03 -23.02 4.27
CA LEU A 162 8.51 -22.41 3.05
C LEU A 162 7.94 -21.01 3.33
N ILE A 163 7.17 -20.84 4.40
CA ILE A 163 6.61 -19.55 4.81
C ILE A 163 7.75 -18.58 5.12
N GLN A 164 8.77 -19.00 5.87
CA GLN A 164 9.93 -18.17 6.17
C GLN A 164 10.63 -17.69 4.89
N ALA A 165 10.84 -18.58 3.91
CA ALA A 165 11.44 -18.20 2.64
C ALA A 165 10.60 -17.16 1.89
N ILE A 166 9.27 -17.32 1.87
CA ILE A 166 8.36 -16.38 1.23
C ILE A 166 8.38 -15.01 1.93
N GLU A 167 8.39 -14.99 3.26
CA GLU A 167 8.52 -13.76 4.06
C GLU A 167 9.83 -13.00 3.74
N HIS A 168 10.92 -13.72 3.43
CA HIS A 168 12.20 -13.15 3.02
C HIS A 168 12.28 -12.72 1.54
N GLY A 169 11.20 -12.86 0.77
CA GLY A 169 11.17 -12.41 -0.63
C GLY A 169 11.25 -13.50 -1.68
N TYR A 170 11.45 -14.76 -1.29
CA TYR A 170 11.62 -15.87 -2.23
C TYR A 170 10.27 -16.36 -2.77
N ASN A 171 10.31 -16.95 -3.96
CA ASN A 171 9.17 -17.68 -4.51
C ASN A 171 9.25 -19.14 -4.04
N GLY A 172 8.10 -19.74 -3.75
CA GLY A 172 8.03 -21.15 -3.38
C GLY A 172 6.63 -21.71 -3.60
N ARG A 173 6.54 -23.04 -3.65
CA ARG A 173 5.29 -23.78 -3.85
C ARG A 173 5.29 -25.06 -3.04
N PHE A 174 4.18 -25.32 -2.37
CA PHE A 174 3.87 -26.61 -1.80
C PHE A 174 3.25 -27.50 -2.88
N ILE A 175 3.82 -28.69 -3.07
CA ILE A 175 3.32 -29.69 -4.02
C ILE A 175 3.25 -31.02 -3.29
N PRO A 176 2.05 -31.62 -3.15
CA PRO A 176 1.91 -32.99 -2.67
C PRO A 176 2.69 -33.96 -3.56
N PHE A 177 3.26 -35.01 -2.98
CA PHE A 177 4.05 -35.98 -3.73
C PHE A 177 3.30 -36.60 -4.93
N PRO A 178 2.01 -36.98 -4.83
CA PRO A 178 1.27 -37.49 -5.99
C PRO A 178 1.16 -36.47 -7.14
N GLU A 179 0.86 -35.19 -6.83
CA GLU A 179 0.78 -34.11 -7.84
C GLU A 179 2.16 -33.89 -8.49
N LEU A 180 3.24 -33.97 -7.71
CA LEU A 180 4.59 -33.84 -8.21
C LEU A 180 4.92 -34.95 -9.21
N VAL A 181 4.63 -36.20 -8.86
CA VAL A 181 4.89 -37.37 -9.72
C VAL A 181 4.08 -37.27 -11.01
N GLU A 182 2.78 -36.95 -10.93
CA GLU A 182 1.94 -36.76 -12.11
C GLU A 182 2.47 -35.65 -13.04
N THR A 183 2.89 -34.52 -12.46
CA THR A 183 3.46 -33.41 -13.22
C THR A 183 4.73 -33.83 -13.95
N LEU A 184 5.63 -34.56 -13.26
CA LEU A 184 6.86 -35.05 -13.84
C LEU A 184 6.61 -36.05 -14.99
N TYR A 185 5.65 -36.97 -14.83
CA TYR A 185 5.30 -37.91 -15.90
C TYR A 185 4.73 -37.22 -17.13
N LYS A 186 3.86 -36.21 -16.95
CA LYS A 186 3.32 -35.42 -18.08
C LYS A 186 4.43 -34.71 -18.85
N SER A 187 5.38 -34.09 -18.13
CA SER A 187 6.50 -33.38 -18.77
C SER A 187 7.52 -34.27 -19.47
N VAL A 188 7.55 -35.58 -19.19
CA VAL A 188 8.41 -36.54 -19.91
C VAL A 188 7.74 -37.09 -21.17
N ALA A 189 6.41 -37.00 -21.26
CA ALA A 189 5.63 -37.48 -22.41
C ALA A 189 5.45 -36.42 -23.52
N ASP A 190 5.77 -35.15 -23.23
CA ASP A 190 5.82 -34.02 -24.17
C ASP A 190 7.25 -33.80 -24.70
#